data_AF-A0A5N5PNP0-F1
#
_entry.id   AF-A0A5N5PNP0-F1
#
_cell.length_a   1.000
_cell.length_b   1.000
_cell.length_c   1.000
_cell.angle_alpha   90.00
_cell.angle_beta   90.00
_cell.angle_gamma   90.00
#
_symmetry.space_group_name_H-M   'P 1'
#
loop_
_entity.id
_entity.type
_entity.pdbx_description
1 polymer ?
#
loop_
_entity_poly.entity_id
_entity_poly.type
_entity_poly.pdbx_seq_one_letter_code
_entity_poly.pdbx_strand_id
1 'polypeptide(L)'
;LNLLPAKTDPSGENRSPWERWMTMIEAPEEQRKPYIHHLRIYGCTAYAYLKKDYRKGSNNRYKARARKGHLVGYDDDHGRIYWIYFPDKGDFMRASAVRFREDLPPPEP
;
A
#
# COMPACT_ATOMS: atom_id res chain seq x y z
N LEU A 1 -19.63 -8.74 25.14
CA LEU A 1 -18.23 -8.80 25.64
C LEU A 1 -17.34 -8.20 24.56
N ASN A 2 -16.85 -6.97 24.78
CA ASN A 2 -15.84 -6.36 23.93
C ASN A 2 -14.52 -7.12 24.15
N LEU A 3 -14.26 -8.13 23.32
CA LEU A 3 -12.96 -8.78 23.21
C LEU A 3 -12.01 -7.79 22.51
N LEU A 4 -11.58 -6.77 23.24
CA LEU A 4 -10.49 -5.92 22.75
C LEU A 4 -9.27 -6.83 22.50
N PRO A 5 -8.60 -6.72 21.33
CA PRO A 5 -7.44 -7.52 21.02
C PRO A 5 -6.27 -7.01 21.86
N ALA A 6 -6.22 -7.41 23.13
CA ALA A 6 -5.31 -6.82 24.11
C ALA A 6 -4.73 -7.87 25.06
N LYS A 7 -4.53 -9.10 24.58
CA LYS A 7 -3.53 -9.96 25.21
C LYS A 7 -2.36 -10.10 24.25
N THR A 8 -1.27 -9.43 24.62
CA THR A 8 0.09 -9.77 24.24
C THR A 8 0.25 -11.29 24.26
N ASP A 9 0.98 -11.83 23.28
CA ASP A 9 1.19 -13.27 23.07
C ASP A 9 1.17 -14.06 24.39
N PRO A 10 0.26 -15.05 24.59
CA PRO A 10 0.18 -15.80 25.85
C PRO A 10 1.47 -16.52 26.23
N SER A 11 2.40 -16.73 25.28
CA SER A 11 3.74 -17.25 25.59
C SER A 11 4.74 -16.21 26.08
N GLY A 12 4.37 -14.92 26.09
CA GLY A 12 5.25 -13.81 26.49
C GLY A 12 6.31 -13.42 25.44
N GLU A 13 6.33 -14.08 24.28
CA GLU A 13 7.33 -13.85 23.22
C GLU A 13 7.03 -12.62 22.33
N ASN A 14 5.97 -11.84 22.63
CA ASN A 14 5.57 -10.66 21.86
C ASN A 14 5.38 -10.89 20.34
N ARG A 15 4.99 -12.11 19.95
CA ARG A 15 4.75 -12.42 18.53
C ARG A 15 3.46 -11.79 18.03
N SER A 16 3.50 -11.31 16.79
CA SER A 16 2.31 -10.91 16.06
C SER A 16 1.37 -12.11 15.83
N PRO A 17 0.05 -11.90 15.71
CA PRO A 17 -0.88 -12.97 15.37
C PRO A 17 -0.48 -13.74 14.10
N TRP A 18 0.13 -13.04 13.13
CA TRP A 18 0.66 -13.63 11.90
C TRP A 18 1.81 -14.59 12.16
N GLU A 19 2.83 -14.20 12.93
CA GLU A 19 3.99 -15.04 13.27
C GLU A 19 3.56 -16.32 14.00
N ARG A 20 2.56 -16.22 14.89
CA ARG A 20 2.00 -17.37 15.60
C ARG A 20 1.30 -18.32 14.64
N TRP A 21 0.46 -17.80 13.76
CA TRP A 21 -0.26 -18.59 12.77
C TRP A 21 0.72 -19.28 11.79
N MET A 22 1.72 -18.55 11.30
CA MET A 22 2.75 -19.09 10.41
C MET A 22 3.61 -20.19 11.07
N THR A 23 3.89 -20.04 12.37
CA THR A 23 4.58 -21.09 13.14
C THR A 23 3.71 -22.34 13.31
N MET A 24 2.40 -22.16 13.53
CA MET A 24 1.45 -23.26 13.70
C MET A 24 1.30 -24.12 12.42
N ILE A 25 1.41 -23.50 11.25
CA ILE A 25 1.34 -24.22 9.96
C ILE A 25 2.72 -24.66 9.44
N GLU A 26 3.76 -24.57 10.27
CA GLU A 26 5.15 -24.94 9.94
C GLU A 26 5.71 -24.22 8.70
N ALA A 27 5.27 -22.98 8.46
CA ALA A 27 5.75 -22.18 7.33
C ALA A 27 7.27 -21.90 7.43
N PRO A 28 7.94 -21.67 6.28
CA PRO A 28 9.35 -21.26 6.24
C PRO A 28 9.61 -20.03 7.12
N GLU A 29 10.75 -19.99 7.81
CA GLU A 29 11.08 -18.91 8.73
C GLU A 29 11.04 -17.51 8.09
N GLU A 30 11.43 -17.43 6.82
CA GLU A 30 11.38 -16.20 6.01
C GLU A 30 9.96 -15.62 5.85
N GLN A 31 8.92 -16.47 5.91
CA GLN A 31 7.53 -16.06 5.75
C GLN A 31 6.82 -15.83 7.09
N ARG A 32 7.46 -16.22 8.21
CA ARG A 32 6.90 -16.03 9.54
C ARG A 32 6.83 -14.56 9.92
N LYS A 33 7.85 -13.78 9.54
CA LYS A 33 7.83 -12.32 9.75
C LYS A 33 7.12 -11.64 8.59
N PRO A 34 6.09 -10.81 8.84
CA PRO A 34 5.40 -10.10 7.78
C PRO A 34 6.32 -9.05 7.14
N TYR A 35 6.35 -9.02 5.82
CA TYR A 35 7.11 -8.02 5.08
C TYR A 35 6.37 -6.69 5.07
N ILE A 36 6.76 -5.73 5.93
CA ILE A 36 6.04 -4.44 6.09
C ILE A 36 6.63 -3.26 5.29
N HIS A 37 7.75 -3.44 4.60
CA HIS A 37 8.42 -2.35 3.85
C HIS A 37 7.60 -1.76 2.70
N HIS A 38 6.55 -2.46 2.27
CA HIS A 38 5.63 -1.98 1.25
C HIS A 38 4.58 -1.01 1.79
N LEU A 39 4.42 -0.92 3.12
CA LEU A 39 3.50 0.01 3.75
C LEU A 39 3.98 1.45 3.55
N ARG A 40 3.02 2.32 3.31
CA ARG A 40 3.16 3.75 3.00
C ARG A 40 2.13 4.53 3.80
N ILE A 41 2.36 5.83 3.96
CA ILE A 41 1.46 6.71 4.69
C ILE A 41 0.10 6.74 3.98
N TYR A 42 -0.96 6.39 4.71
CA TYR A 42 -2.33 6.44 4.19
C TYR A 42 -2.68 7.87 3.78
N GLY A 43 -3.31 8.04 2.62
CA GLY A 43 -3.69 9.35 2.10
C GLY A 43 -2.53 10.17 1.52
N CYS A 44 -1.30 9.64 1.46
CA CYS A 44 -0.18 10.38 0.86
C CYS A 44 -0.42 10.66 -0.63
N THR A 45 0.25 11.70 -1.14
CA THR A 45 0.20 12.03 -2.56
C THR A 45 0.94 10.96 -3.36
N ALA A 46 0.21 10.31 -4.27
CA ALA A 46 0.71 9.22 -5.11
C ALA A 46 0.66 9.60 -6.59
N TYR A 47 1.76 9.39 -7.31
CA TYR A 47 1.86 9.57 -8.75
C TYR A 47 1.84 8.20 -9.43
N ALA A 48 0.69 7.82 -9.97
CA ALA A 48 0.49 6.54 -10.64
C ALA A 48 0.90 6.62 -12.12
N TYR A 49 1.69 5.66 -12.58
CA TYR A 49 2.08 5.60 -13.99
C TYR A 49 0.92 5.12 -14.88
N LEU A 50 0.63 5.86 -15.96
CA LEU A 50 -0.35 5.46 -16.97
C LEU A 50 0.29 4.52 -18.01
N LYS A 51 -0.31 3.36 -18.27
CA LYS A 51 0.17 2.44 -19.32
C LYS A 51 0.14 3.08 -20.71
N LYS A 52 1.02 2.63 -21.61
CA LYS A 52 1.12 3.12 -22.99
C LYS A 52 -0.17 2.95 -23.79
N ASP A 53 -1.03 1.99 -23.46
CA ASP A 53 -2.30 1.79 -24.15
C ASP A 53 -3.27 2.96 -23.99
N TYR A 54 -3.19 3.68 -22.86
CA TYR A 54 -3.90 4.96 -22.66
C TYR A 54 -3.31 6.11 -23.49
N ARG A 55 -2.19 5.88 -24.18
CA ARG A 55 -1.42 6.86 -24.94
C ARG A 55 -1.39 6.58 -26.46
N LYS A 56 -2.36 5.84 -27.02
CA LYS A 56 -2.43 5.59 -28.47
C LYS A 56 -2.59 6.90 -29.28
N GLY A 57 -1.78 7.10 -30.32
CA GLY A 57 -1.81 8.27 -31.23
C GLY A 57 -0.48 9.06 -31.32
N SER A 58 -0.14 9.61 -32.50
CA SER A 58 1.12 10.34 -32.73
C SER A 58 1.27 11.62 -31.90
N ASN A 59 0.15 12.25 -31.53
CA ASN A 59 0.08 13.45 -30.68
C ASN A 59 0.26 13.17 -29.17
N ASN A 60 0.41 11.92 -28.75
CA ASN A 60 0.48 11.56 -27.32
C ASN A 60 1.90 11.58 -26.72
N ARG A 61 2.93 11.91 -27.50
CA ARG A 61 4.33 11.94 -27.02
C ARG A 61 4.54 12.93 -25.86
N TYR A 62 3.79 14.03 -25.86
CA TYR A 62 3.86 15.11 -24.86
C TYR A 62 2.85 14.99 -23.72
N LYS A 63 1.96 13.97 -23.73
CA LYS A 63 0.98 13.83 -22.65
C LYS A 63 1.62 13.36 -21.35
N ALA A 64 1.00 13.77 -20.24
CA ALA A 64 1.42 13.40 -18.89
C ALA A 64 1.56 11.89 -18.74
N ARG A 65 2.69 11.47 -18.17
CA ARG A 65 3.02 10.04 -18.00
C ARG A 65 2.51 9.45 -16.70
N ALA A 66 2.25 10.30 -15.72
CA ALA A 66 1.71 9.92 -14.42
C ALA A 66 0.48 10.77 -14.09
N ARG A 67 -0.41 10.22 -13.29
CA ARG A 67 -1.58 10.91 -12.73
C ARG A 67 -1.38 11.07 -11.22
N LYS A 68 -1.66 12.26 -10.70
CA LYS A 68 -1.62 12.56 -9.26
C LYS A 68 -2.92 12.08 -8.61
N GLY A 69 -2.81 11.31 -7.54
CA GLY A 69 -3.92 10.83 -6.73
C GLY A 69 -3.49 10.64 -5.27
N HIS A 70 -4.31 9.95 -4.49
CA HIS A 70 -4.07 9.64 -3.08
C HIS A 70 -4.04 8.14 -2.87
N LEU A 71 -3.11 7.65 -2.05
CA LEU A 71 -3.07 6.25 -1.65
C LEU A 71 -4.22 5.94 -0.69
N VAL A 72 -5.06 4.96 -1.05
CA VAL A 72 -6.21 4.52 -0.23
C VAL A 72 -6.06 3.09 0.27
N GLY A 73 -5.23 2.26 -0.37
CA GLY A 73 -5.05 0.89 0.12
C GLY A 73 -4.14 0.03 -0.73
N TYR A 74 -4.16 -1.27 -0.41
CA TYR A 74 -3.34 -2.30 -1.03
C TYR A 74 -4.26 -3.40 -1.58
N ASP A 75 -3.94 -3.94 -2.74
CA ASP A 75 -4.71 -5.02 -3.39
C ASP A 75 -4.03 -6.39 -3.25
N ASP A 76 -2.79 -6.41 -2.77
CA ASP A 76 -1.92 -7.60 -2.72
C ASP A 76 -1.22 -7.66 -1.35
N ASP A 77 -1.08 -8.86 -0.81
CA ASP A 77 -0.43 -9.14 0.48
C ASP A 77 1.06 -8.80 0.46
N HIS A 78 1.68 -8.87 -0.72
CA HIS A 78 3.07 -8.45 -0.93
C HIS A 78 3.23 -6.94 -1.19
N GLY A 79 2.12 -6.20 -1.19
CA GLY A 79 2.10 -4.75 -1.35
C GLY A 79 2.65 -4.25 -2.68
N ARG A 80 2.50 -5.05 -3.74
CA ARG A 80 2.96 -4.68 -5.09
C ARG A 80 1.94 -3.87 -5.87
N ILE A 81 0.67 -3.92 -5.46
CA ILE A 81 -0.44 -3.26 -6.14
C ILE A 81 -1.16 -2.37 -5.13
N TYR A 82 -1.33 -1.11 -5.50
CA TYR A 82 -1.93 -0.08 -4.67
C TYR A 82 -3.25 0.39 -5.27
N TRP A 83 -4.19 0.71 -4.38
CA TRP A 83 -5.42 1.42 -4.69
C TRP A 83 -5.19 2.93 -4.59
N ILE A 84 -5.35 3.61 -5.73
CA ILE A 84 -5.15 5.06 -5.82
C ILE A 84 -6.46 5.72 -6.19
N TYR A 85 -6.85 6.70 -5.38
CA TYR A 85 -8.00 7.54 -5.63
C TYR A 85 -7.61 8.80 -6.39
N PHE A 86 -8.34 9.12 -7.46
CA PHE A 86 -8.14 10.33 -8.25
C PHE A 86 -9.29 11.30 -8.04
N PRO A 87 -9.07 12.41 -7.32
CA PRO A 87 -10.13 13.36 -6.99
C PRO A 87 -10.71 14.05 -8.22
N ASP A 88 -9.93 14.21 -9.31
CA ASP A 88 -10.40 14.91 -10.52
C ASP A 88 -11.63 14.26 -11.17
N LYS A 89 -11.79 12.94 -11.01
CA LYS A 89 -12.90 12.18 -11.61
C LYS A 89 -13.72 11.37 -10.61
N GLY A 90 -13.27 11.27 -9.36
CA GLY A 90 -13.86 10.36 -8.38
C GLY A 90 -13.57 8.88 -8.67
N ASP A 91 -12.50 8.59 -9.42
CA ASP A 91 -12.17 7.24 -9.87
C ASP A 91 -11.11 6.59 -8.98
N PHE A 92 -11.16 5.26 -8.91
CA PHE A 92 -10.10 4.44 -8.32
C PHE A 92 -9.34 3.69 -9.42
N MET A 93 -8.02 3.57 -9.26
CA MET A 93 -7.19 2.74 -10.14
C MET A 93 -6.27 1.86 -9.32
N ARG A 94 -6.13 0.62 -9.80
CA ARG A 94 -5.07 -0.28 -9.36
C ARG A 94 -3.78 0.01 -10.11
N ALA A 95 -2.71 0.27 -9.39
CA ALA A 95 -1.41 0.55 -9.98
C ALA A 95 -0.28 -0.10 -9.17
N SER A 96 0.70 -0.68 -9.87
CA SER A 96 1.94 -1.17 -9.24
C SER A 96 3.07 -0.14 -9.34
N ALA A 97 3.20 0.51 -10.49
CA ALA A 97 4.20 1.54 -10.73
C ALA A 97 3.73 2.90 -10.20
N VAL A 98 4.10 3.20 -8.95
CA VAL A 98 3.66 4.40 -8.23
C VAL A 98 4.86 5.08 -7.56
N ARG A 99 4.90 6.41 -7.62
CA ARG A 99 5.81 7.22 -6.81
C ARG A 99 5.04 7.90 -5.70
N PHE A 100 5.45 7.68 -4.46
CA PHE A 100 4.84 8.28 -3.28
C PHE A 100 5.60 9.51 -2.86
N ARG A 101 4.86 10.54 -2.48
CA ARG A 101 5.37 11.74 -1.82
C ARG A 101 4.82 11.75 -0.41
N GLU A 102 5.67 11.32 0.52
CA GLU A 102 5.35 11.10 1.93
C GLU A 102 5.86 12.24 2.81
N ASP A 103 6.04 13.43 2.22
CA ASP A 103 6.41 14.62 2.94
C ASP A 103 5.41 14.83 4.08
N LEU A 104 5.92 14.89 5.32
CA LEU A 104 5.10 15.24 6.46
C LEU A 104 4.51 16.64 6.19
N PRO A 105 3.20 16.84 6.45
CA PRO A 105 2.66 18.19 6.44
C PRO A 105 3.52 19.05 7.38
N PRO A 106 3.80 20.32 7.03
CA PRO A 106 4.52 21.21 7.92
C PRO A 106 3.85 21.19 9.29
N PRO A 107 4.62 21.22 10.40
CA PRO A 107 4.03 21.36 11.72
C PRO A 107 3.12 22.59 11.70
N GLU A 108 1.87 22.41 12.14
CA GLU A 108 0.95 23.53 12.31
C GLU A 108 1.56 24.52 13.31
N PRO A 109 1.50 25.84 13.04
CA PRO A 109 2.12 26.87 13.88
C PRO A 109 1.49 26.97 15.28
#